data_AF-A0A1V4W8W2-F1
#
_entry.id   AF-A0A1V4W8W2-F1
#
_cell.length_a   1.000
_cell.length_b   1.000
_cell.length_c   1.000
_cell.angle_alpha   90.00
_cell.angle_beta   90.00
_cell.angle_gamma   90.00
#
_symmetry.space_group_name_H-M   'P 1'
#
loop_
_entity.id
_entity.type
_entity.pdbx_description
1 polymer ?
#
loop_
_entity_poly.entity_id
_entity_poly.type
_entity_poly.pdbx_seq_one_letter_code
_entity_poly.pdbx_strand_id
1 'polypeptide(L)'
;MDNGQNFATRRKPVLLDHQRIGKRLIPPLMQEINYQEISWGKQLIPELIWLALINNRYGYMKGAELALALPKSAEEATKNHPMGTWFVTVSSYTQLSIEEKKKTVELLRRKNAFDQYRAALLPLIYFYPTCPLSFLFDLETKKEIDSGDLEEIKRVLESIFDRRSVEATFIQANAVYIGFTVGKLVVSPDVSLARFPEVQYYPNTEVSKQVAASIRATVNTIFGIDVIKDGLSWPTYFWNHGLELEKCNFD
;
A
#
# COMPACT_ATOMS: atom_id res chain seq x y z
N MET A 1 -39.88 54.89 -18.31
CA MET A 1 -39.58 54.66 -16.88
C MET A 1 -39.41 53.16 -16.75
N ASP A 2 -38.16 52.70 -16.79
CA ASP A 2 -37.82 51.28 -16.74
C ASP A 2 -36.96 51.07 -15.50
N ASN A 3 -37.55 50.49 -14.46
CA ASN A 3 -36.91 50.30 -13.16
C ASN A 3 -36.05 49.03 -13.21
N GLY A 4 -34.78 49.19 -13.58
CA GLY A 4 -33.77 48.16 -13.51
C GLY A 4 -33.55 47.67 -12.07
N GLN A 5 -34.07 46.50 -11.74
CA GLN A 5 -33.71 45.78 -10.51
C GLN A 5 -32.36 45.10 -10.71
N ASN A 6 -31.30 45.74 -10.21
CA ASN A 6 -29.99 45.12 -10.02
C ASN A 6 -30.08 44.08 -8.89
N PHE A 7 -30.17 42.79 -9.23
CA PHE A 7 -29.90 41.71 -8.31
C PHE A 7 -28.39 41.64 -8.04
N ALA A 8 -27.93 42.35 -7.01
CA ALA A 8 -26.60 42.15 -6.47
C ALA A 8 -26.53 40.76 -5.83
N THR A 9 -26.12 39.74 -6.59
CA THR A 9 -25.81 38.42 -6.04
C THR A 9 -24.60 38.56 -5.13
N ARG A 10 -24.82 38.63 -3.81
CA ARG A 10 -23.77 38.44 -2.80
C ARG A 10 -23.14 37.07 -3.06
N ARG A 11 -21.90 37.05 -3.55
CA ARG A 11 -21.12 35.82 -3.71
C ARG A 11 -21.01 35.17 -2.33
N LYS A 12 -21.62 33.99 -2.15
CA LYS A 12 -21.42 33.20 -0.93
C LYS A 12 -19.91 32.97 -0.76
N PRO A 13 -19.34 33.24 0.41
CA PRO A 13 -17.93 32.93 0.65
C PRO A 13 -17.69 31.44 0.37
N VAL A 14 -16.67 31.17 -0.43
CA VAL A 14 -16.29 29.81 -0.82
C VAL A 14 -15.95 29.03 0.46
N LEU A 15 -16.48 27.81 0.61
CA LEU A 15 -16.25 26.87 1.72
C LEU A 15 -17.03 27.10 3.03
N LEU A 16 -18.14 27.86 3.03
CA LEU A 16 -19.00 28.02 4.22
C LEU A 16 -19.47 26.70 4.84
N ASP A 17 -19.72 25.70 4.00
CA ASP A 17 -20.28 24.42 4.43
C ASP A 17 -19.19 23.47 4.98
N HIS A 18 -17.91 23.88 4.94
CA HIS A 18 -16.81 23.06 5.47
C HIS A 18 -16.62 23.30 6.96
N GLN A 19 -16.55 22.22 7.74
CA GLN A 19 -16.24 22.30 9.16
C GLN A 19 -14.73 22.47 9.34
N ARG A 20 -14.31 23.50 10.07
CA ARG A 20 -12.90 23.70 10.40
C ARG A 20 -12.52 22.92 11.65
N ILE A 21 -11.61 21.95 11.52
CA ILE A 21 -10.98 21.25 12.66
C ILE A 21 -9.50 21.66 12.69
N GLY A 22 -9.13 22.50 13.67
CA GLY A 22 -7.80 23.10 13.76
C GLY A 22 -7.47 23.96 12.52
N LYS A 23 -6.43 23.56 11.77
CA LYS A 23 -6.04 24.21 10.50
C LYS A 23 -6.68 23.58 9.26
N ARG A 24 -7.41 22.47 9.40
CA ARG A 24 -7.98 21.71 8.28
C ARG A 24 -9.46 22.07 8.08
N LEU A 25 -9.88 22.20 6.83
CA LEU A 25 -11.29 22.32 6.44
C LEU A 25 -11.79 20.95 5.98
N ILE A 26 -12.89 20.48 6.58
CA ILE A 26 -13.50 19.19 6.30
C ILE A 26 -14.75 19.41 5.45
N PRO A 27 -14.81 18.87 4.22
CA PRO A 27 -15.98 18.99 3.36
C PRO A 27 -17.24 18.38 3.99
N PRO A 28 -18.45 18.91 3.71
CA PRO A 28 -19.71 18.36 4.23
C PRO A 28 -19.86 16.87 4.01
N LEU A 29 -19.51 16.39 2.80
CA LEU A 29 -19.61 14.98 2.46
C LEU A 29 -18.81 14.10 3.44
N MET A 30 -17.57 14.48 3.77
CA MET A 30 -16.72 13.73 4.71
C MET A 30 -17.16 13.84 6.18
N GLN A 31 -18.11 14.73 6.50
CA GLN A 31 -18.71 14.77 7.82
C GLN A 31 -19.84 13.73 7.94
N GLU A 32 -20.53 13.44 6.82
CA GLU A 32 -21.63 12.48 6.76
C GLU A 32 -21.16 11.04 6.55
N ILE A 33 -20.14 10.84 5.71
CA ILE A 33 -19.44 9.57 5.58
C ILE A 33 -18.24 9.60 6.52
N ASN A 34 -18.14 8.66 7.48
CA ASN A 34 -16.98 8.52 8.38
C ASN A 34 -15.73 8.04 7.60
N TYR A 35 -15.36 8.78 6.56
CA TYR A 35 -14.30 8.49 5.62
C TYR A 35 -13.09 9.32 6.03
N GLN A 36 -12.02 8.65 6.45
CA GLN A 36 -10.76 9.32 6.69
C GLN A 36 -9.88 9.24 5.45
N GLU A 37 -9.34 10.39 5.06
CA GLU A 37 -8.36 10.45 3.99
C GLU A 37 -7.05 9.77 4.42
N ILE A 38 -6.58 8.85 3.59
CA ILE A 38 -5.28 8.20 3.77
C ILE A 38 -4.20 8.89 2.97
N SER A 39 -3.08 9.18 3.63
CA SER A 39 -1.89 9.73 3.01
C SER A 39 -1.09 8.65 2.28
N TRP A 40 -0.83 8.86 0.99
CA TRP A 40 0.06 8.00 0.21
C TRP A 40 1.43 7.86 0.87
N GLY A 41 2.13 8.99 1.05
CA GLY A 41 3.48 9.00 1.61
C GLY A 41 3.51 8.53 3.06
N LYS A 42 2.67 9.10 3.92
CA LYS A 42 2.79 8.84 5.36
C LYS A 42 2.28 7.46 5.78
N GLN A 43 1.27 6.92 5.08
CA GLN A 43 0.58 5.71 5.51
C GLN A 43 0.74 4.56 4.52
N LEU A 44 0.54 4.77 3.22
CA LEU A 44 0.54 3.66 2.25
C LEU A 44 1.92 3.19 1.81
N ILE A 45 2.89 4.10 1.65
CA ILE A 45 4.26 3.72 1.26
C ILE A 45 4.84 2.67 2.22
N PRO A 46 4.84 2.87 3.56
CA PRO A 46 5.33 1.85 4.49
C PRO A 46 4.60 0.52 4.37
N GLU A 47 3.29 0.54 4.07
CA GLU A 47 2.47 -0.66 3.97
C GLU A 47 2.69 -1.45 2.68
N LEU A 48 3.13 -0.79 1.61
CA LEU A 48 3.29 -1.39 0.28
C LEU A 48 4.77 -1.51 -0.16
N ILE A 49 5.72 -1.03 0.65
CA ILE A 49 7.16 -1.06 0.33
C ILE A 49 7.67 -2.47 0.00
N TRP A 50 7.11 -3.50 0.63
CA TRP A 50 7.48 -4.89 0.36
C TRP A 50 7.18 -5.32 -1.09
N LEU A 51 6.08 -4.82 -1.68
CA LEU A 51 5.76 -5.05 -3.09
C LEU A 51 6.75 -4.32 -4.00
N ALA A 52 7.17 -3.12 -3.61
CA ALA A 52 8.14 -2.33 -4.37
C ALA A 52 9.51 -3.02 -4.40
N LEU A 53 9.99 -3.52 -3.26
CA LEU A 53 11.26 -4.25 -3.17
C LEU A 53 11.24 -5.54 -4.00
N ILE A 54 10.15 -6.29 -3.96
CA ILE A 54 9.97 -7.49 -4.79
C ILE A 54 9.99 -7.14 -6.29
N ASN A 55 9.25 -6.10 -6.69
CA ASN A 55 9.22 -5.65 -8.09
C ASN A 55 10.58 -5.12 -8.54
N ASN A 56 11.29 -4.37 -7.69
CA ASN A 56 12.63 -3.86 -7.98
C ASN A 56 13.61 -5.00 -8.27
N ARG A 57 13.55 -6.08 -7.48
CA ARG A 57 14.49 -7.19 -7.59
C ARG A 57 14.17 -8.17 -8.71
N TYR A 58 12.89 -8.46 -8.97
CA TYR A 58 12.47 -9.53 -9.89
C TYR A 58 11.71 -9.04 -11.14
N GLY A 59 11.48 -7.73 -11.26
CA GLY A 59 10.64 -7.15 -12.31
C GLY A 59 9.14 -7.38 -12.07
N TYR A 60 8.29 -6.69 -12.85
CA TYR A 60 6.84 -6.66 -12.59
C TYR A 60 6.13 -8.01 -12.79
N MET A 61 6.53 -8.81 -13.78
CA MET A 61 5.87 -10.09 -14.06
C MET A 61 6.09 -11.10 -12.93
N LYS A 62 7.36 -11.35 -12.57
CA LYS A 62 7.69 -12.24 -11.45
C LYS A 62 7.29 -11.61 -10.11
N GLY A 63 7.37 -10.29 -10.00
CA GLY A 63 6.93 -9.55 -8.83
C GLY A 63 5.44 -9.69 -8.54
N ALA A 64 4.57 -9.71 -9.57
CA ALA A 64 3.15 -9.96 -9.41
C ALA A 64 2.84 -11.41 -8.96
N GLU A 65 3.57 -12.39 -9.49
CA GLU A 65 3.46 -13.79 -9.03
C GLU A 65 3.87 -13.92 -7.56
N LEU A 66 5.01 -13.33 -7.20
CA LEU A 66 5.49 -13.31 -5.82
C LEU A 66 4.50 -12.58 -4.93
N ALA A 67 4.02 -11.39 -5.31
CA ALA A 67 3.05 -10.61 -4.54
C ALA A 67 1.79 -11.39 -4.16
N LEU A 68 1.37 -12.39 -4.94
CA LEU A 68 0.28 -13.30 -4.57
C LEU A 68 0.69 -14.43 -3.62
N ALA A 69 1.92 -14.91 -3.71
CA ALA A 69 2.37 -16.12 -3.04
C ALA A 69 2.31 -16.00 -1.50
N LEU A 70 2.75 -14.88 -0.93
CA LEU A 70 2.70 -14.65 0.53
C LEU A 70 1.27 -14.47 1.04
N PRO A 71 0.43 -13.56 0.51
CA PRO A 71 -0.95 -13.41 0.96
C PRO A 71 -1.75 -14.71 0.90
N LYS A 72 -1.63 -15.48 -0.19
CA LYS A 72 -2.30 -16.79 -0.32
C LYS A 72 -1.79 -17.81 0.70
N SER A 73 -0.50 -17.77 1.02
CA SER A 73 0.08 -18.69 2.00
C SER A 73 -0.34 -18.32 3.42
N ALA A 74 -0.47 -17.03 3.71
CA ALA A 74 -1.05 -16.55 4.96
C ALA A 74 -2.54 -16.93 5.08
N GLU A 75 -3.34 -16.69 4.04
CA GLU A 75 -4.75 -17.10 4.00
C GLU A 75 -4.93 -18.62 4.17
N GLU A 76 -4.05 -19.41 3.55
CA GLU A 76 -4.05 -20.87 3.71
C GLU A 76 -3.60 -21.32 5.11
N ALA A 77 -2.69 -20.56 5.73
CA ALA A 77 -2.30 -20.80 7.11
C ALA A 77 -3.47 -20.54 8.06
N THR A 78 -4.27 -19.51 7.79
CA THR A 78 -5.38 -19.02 8.61
C THR A 78 -6.73 -19.69 8.32
N LYS A 79 -6.79 -20.79 7.56
CA LYS A 79 -8.06 -21.47 7.14
C LYS A 79 -9.04 -21.81 8.29
N ASN A 80 -8.65 -21.69 9.55
CA ASN A 80 -9.50 -21.87 10.73
C ASN A 80 -10.12 -20.55 11.27
N HIS A 81 -9.78 -19.39 10.69
CA HIS A 81 -10.35 -18.09 11.04
C HIS A 81 -11.56 -17.77 10.15
N PRO A 82 -12.56 -17.03 10.66
CA PRO A 82 -13.67 -16.57 9.83
C PRO A 82 -13.13 -15.78 8.63
N MET A 83 -13.76 -15.95 7.45
CA MET A 83 -13.42 -15.21 6.24
C MET A 83 -13.19 -13.73 6.57
N GLY A 84 -11.96 -13.21 6.39
CA GLY A 84 -11.72 -11.84 6.84
C GLY A 84 -10.50 -11.20 6.21
N THR A 85 -9.32 -11.57 6.66
CA THR A 85 -8.14 -10.73 6.51
C THR A 85 -7.61 -10.72 5.08
N TRP A 86 -7.48 -9.51 4.54
CA TRP A 86 -6.83 -9.27 3.27
C TRP A 86 -5.36 -8.92 3.51
N PHE A 87 -4.48 -9.93 3.38
CA PHE A 87 -3.06 -9.80 3.66
C PHE A 87 -2.30 -9.02 2.57
N VAL A 88 -2.45 -7.69 2.51
CA VAL A 88 -1.72 -6.84 1.56
C VAL A 88 -0.83 -5.82 2.25
N THR A 89 -1.31 -5.20 3.31
CA THR A 89 -0.51 -4.28 4.11
C THR A 89 0.53 -5.07 4.91
N VAL A 90 1.69 -4.47 5.16
CA VAL A 90 2.66 -5.04 6.10
C VAL A 90 1.99 -5.26 7.46
N SER A 91 1.21 -4.29 7.93
CA SER A 91 0.49 -4.37 9.22
C SER A 91 -0.46 -5.56 9.32
N SER A 92 -1.10 -6.00 8.23
CA SER A 92 -2.04 -7.15 8.29
C SER A 92 -1.40 -8.45 8.78
N TYR A 93 -0.08 -8.63 8.60
CA TYR A 93 0.65 -9.80 9.08
C TYR A 93 0.86 -9.84 10.59
N THR A 94 0.57 -8.75 11.31
CA THR A 94 0.52 -8.75 12.78
C THR A 94 -0.62 -9.60 13.31
N GLN A 95 -1.68 -9.81 12.53
CA GLN A 95 -2.85 -10.60 12.89
C GLN A 95 -2.55 -12.11 12.93
N LEU A 96 -1.45 -12.56 12.30
CA LEU A 96 -1.06 -13.96 12.30
C LEU A 96 -0.47 -14.37 13.66
N SER A 97 -1.00 -15.47 14.21
CA SER A 97 -0.40 -16.18 15.34
C SER A 97 0.99 -16.74 15.01
N ILE A 98 1.72 -17.19 16.02
CA ILE A 98 3.06 -17.78 15.86
C ILE A 98 2.98 -19.05 14.99
N GLU A 99 1.96 -19.87 15.20
CA GLU A 99 1.67 -21.10 14.47
C GLU A 99 1.34 -20.81 13.01
N GLU A 100 0.52 -19.78 12.74
CA GLU A 100 0.18 -19.37 11.38
C GLU A 100 1.37 -18.77 10.64
N LYS A 101 2.23 -18.00 11.32
CA LYS A 101 3.50 -17.52 10.76
C LYS A 101 4.41 -18.67 10.34
N LYS A 102 4.58 -19.68 11.21
CA LYS A 102 5.37 -20.89 10.90
C LYS A 102 4.79 -21.64 9.70
N LYS A 103 3.48 -21.85 9.67
CA LYS A 103 2.78 -22.52 8.56
C LYS A 103 2.88 -21.73 7.25
N THR A 104 2.80 -20.40 7.32
CA THR A 104 2.99 -19.51 6.16
C THR A 104 4.38 -19.68 5.55
N VAL A 105 5.42 -19.71 6.39
CA VAL A 105 6.80 -19.96 5.97
C VAL A 105 6.94 -21.33 5.30
N GLU A 106 6.36 -22.38 5.90
CA GLU A 106 6.39 -23.72 5.31
C GLU A 106 5.73 -23.77 3.93
N LEU A 107 4.57 -23.13 3.77
CA LEU A 107 3.86 -23.04 2.50
C LEU A 107 4.67 -22.27 1.44
N LEU A 108 5.35 -21.19 1.83
CA LEU A 108 6.25 -20.46 0.93
C LEU A 108 7.44 -21.29 0.48
N ARG A 109 8.01 -22.13 1.37
CA ARG A 109 9.10 -23.05 1.01
C ARG A 109 8.62 -24.10 0.01
N ARG A 110 7.45 -24.71 0.24
CA ARG A 110 6.84 -25.67 -0.70
C ARG A 110 6.56 -25.06 -2.07
N LYS A 111 6.29 -23.75 -2.13
CA LYS A 111 6.05 -22.98 -3.36
C LYS A 111 7.35 -22.44 -4.00
N ASN A 112 8.53 -22.76 -3.46
CA ASN A 112 9.84 -22.22 -3.89
C ASN A 112 9.92 -20.68 -3.91
N ALA A 113 9.09 -19.99 -3.13
CA ALA A 113 9.06 -18.54 -3.06
C ALA A 113 9.85 -17.98 -1.87
N PHE A 114 10.07 -18.79 -0.84
CA PHE A 114 10.66 -18.37 0.44
C PHE A 114 12.01 -17.64 0.29
N ASP A 115 12.95 -18.22 -0.47
CA ASP A 115 14.28 -17.60 -0.65
C ASP A 115 14.20 -16.30 -1.45
N GLN A 116 13.24 -16.20 -2.36
CA GLN A 116 13.04 -14.98 -3.15
C GLN A 116 12.56 -13.82 -2.28
N TYR A 117 11.64 -14.11 -1.34
CA TYR A 117 11.20 -13.17 -0.32
C TYR A 117 12.33 -12.74 0.60
N ARG A 118 13.13 -13.71 1.08
CA ARG A 118 14.27 -13.39 1.94
C ARG A 118 15.25 -12.49 1.22
N ALA A 119 15.60 -12.79 -0.02
CA ALA A 119 16.51 -11.95 -0.78
C ALA A 119 15.96 -10.53 -0.98
N ALA A 120 14.69 -10.37 -1.40
CA ALA A 120 14.11 -9.04 -1.65
C ALA A 120 13.90 -8.20 -0.39
N LEU A 121 13.53 -8.82 0.73
CA LEU A 121 13.14 -8.09 1.94
C LEU A 121 14.25 -8.00 2.99
N LEU A 122 15.38 -8.68 2.80
CA LEU A 122 16.47 -8.70 3.79
C LEU A 122 16.93 -7.28 4.18
N PRO A 123 17.19 -6.34 3.24
CA PRO A 123 17.58 -4.98 3.60
C PRO A 123 16.53 -4.31 4.50
N LEU A 124 15.25 -4.39 4.11
CA LEU A 124 14.15 -3.81 4.87
C LEU A 124 14.11 -4.37 6.29
N ILE A 125 14.17 -5.69 6.45
CA ILE A 125 14.07 -6.31 7.77
C ILE A 125 15.30 -6.02 8.64
N TYR A 126 16.49 -5.90 8.04
CA TYR A 126 17.70 -5.54 8.78
C TYR A 126 17.63 -4.12 9.35
N PHE A 127 17.25 -3.15 8.52
CA PHE A 127 17.12 -1.75 8.96
C PHE A 127 15.84 -1.47 9.75
N TYR A 128 14.81 -2.31 9.62
CA TYR A 128 13.53 -2.18 10.32
C TYR A 128 13.16 -3.49 11.02
N PRO A 129 13.87 -3.88 12.10
CA PRO A 129 13.72 -5.19 12.73
C PRO A 129 12.35 -5.46 13.34
N THR A 130 11.58 -4.42 13.67
CA THR A 130 10.20 -4.58 14.20
C THR A 130 9.15 -4.69 13.08
N CYS A 131 9.57 -4.73 11.82
CA CYS A 131 8.68 -4.93 10.68
C CYS A 131 7.83 -6.20 10.89
N PRO A 132 6.49 -6.13 10.71
CA PRO A 132 5.60 -7.28 10.81
C PRO A 132 5.97 -8.50 9.94
N LEU A 133 6.73 -8.29 8.86
CA LEU A 133 7.23 -9.36 7.97
C LEU A 133 8.54 -10.00 8.45
N SER A 134 9.09 -9.58 9.60
CA SER A 134 10.34 -10.11 10.18
C SER A 134 10.30 -11.62 10.46
N PHE A 135 9.10 -12.21 10.65
CA PHE A 135 8.94 -13.66 10.83
C PHE A 135 9.40 -14.52 9.64
N LEU A 136 9.64 -13.90 8.47
CA LEU A 136 10.23 -14.57 7.31
C LEU A 136 11.74 -14.82 7.48
N PHE A 137 12.35 -14.33 8.57
CA PHE A 137 13.79 -14.31 8.79
C PHE A 137 14.14 -14.83 10.19
N ASP A 138 15.21 -15.63 10.24
CA ASP A 138 15.90 -15.97 11.48
C ASP A 138 17.02 -14.93 11.71
N LEU A 139 16.69 -13.84 12.42
CA LEU A 139 17.58 -12.68 12.63
C LEU A 139 18.87 -13.00 13.40
N GLU A 140 19.00 -14.22 13.92
CA GLU A 140 20.23 -14.69 14.57
C GLU A 140 21.40 -14.81 13.58
N THR A 141 21.12 -14.92 12.28
CA THR A 141 22.15 -14.86 11.24
C THR A 141 22.44 -13.41 10.86
N LYS A 142 23.29 -12.74 11.66
CA LYS A 142 23.88 -11.45 11.27
C LYS A 142 24.71 -11.65 9.99
N LYS A 143 24.12 -11.30 8.85
CA LYS A 143 24.88 -10.99 7.64
C LYS A 143 25.35 -9.55 7.78
N GLU A 144 26.62 -9.27 7.50
CA GLU A 144 27.08 -7.88 7.36
C GLU A 144 26.29 -7.26 6.20
N ILE A 145 25.43 -6.32 6.53
CA ILE A 145 24.72 -5.46 5.59
C ILE A 145 25.45 -4.13 5.58
N ASP A 146 25.73 -3.63 4.37
CA ASP A 146 26.53 -2.43 4.17
C ASP A 146 25.67 -1.21 3.80
N SER A 147 26.31 -0.08 3.53
CA SER A 147 25.64 1.15 3.12
C SER A 147 24.91 1.02 1.78
N GLY A 148 25.33 0.11 0.89
CA GLY A 148 24.72 -0.14 -0.41
C GLY A 148 23.30 -0.71 -0.32
N ASP A 149 23.03 -1.53 0.70
CA ASP A 149 21.70 -2.07 0.98
C ASP A 149 20.72 -0.99 1.46
N LEU A 150 21.18 -0.03 2.27
CA LEU A 150 20.35 1.13 2.68
C LEU A 150 20.03 2.02 1.47
N GLU A 151 21.02 2.25 0.61
CA GLU A 151 20.83 2.99 -0.64
C GLU A 151 19.85 2.30 -1.60
N GLU A 152 19.76 0.96 -1.57
CA GLU A 152 18.71 0.26 -2.33
C GLU A 152 17.31 0.62 -1.82
N ILE A 153 17.08 0.61 -0.50
CA ILE A 153 15.80 0.99 0.09
C ILE A 153 15.45 2.44 -0.28
N LYS A 154 16.42 3.36 -0.18
CA LYS A 154 16.23 4.78 -0.53
C LYS A 154 15.83 4.96 -1.98
N ARG A 155 16.52 4.31 -2.93
CA ARG A 155 16.17 4.35 -4.36
C ARG A 155 14.76 3.81 -4.62
N VAL A 156 14.40 2.70 -3.98
CA VAL A 156 13.05 2.12 -4.13
C VAL A 156 12.00 3.07 -3.56
N LEU A 157 12.23 3.65 -2.37
CA LEU A 157 11.34 4.63 -1.76
C LEU A 157 11.13 5.86 -2.65
N GLU A 158 12.20 6.40 -3.21
CA GLU A 158 12.14 7.55 -4.13
C GLU A 158 11.29 7.22 -5.36
N SER A 159 11.49 6.04 -5.96
CA SER A 159 10.75 5.61 -7.15
C SER A 159 9.22 5.50 -6.96
N ILE A 160 8.78 5.22 -5.73
CA ILE A 160 7.34 5.09 -5.41
C ILE A 160 6.77 6.31 -4.69
N PHE A 161 7.59 7.35 -4.45
CA PHE A 161 7.14 8.53 -3.71
C PHE A 161 6.07 9.30 -4.48
N ASP A 162 6.26 9.48 -5.79
CA ASP A 162 5.18 9.89 -6.68
C ASP A 162 4.22 8.72 -6.89
N ARG A 163 3.02 8.85 -6.32
CA ARG A 163 1.93 7.89 -6.46
C ARG A 163 1.56 7.54 -7.92
N ARG A 164 1.86 8.44 -8.87
CA ARG A 164 1.55 8.28 -10.29
C ARG A 164 2.72 7.71 -11.10
N SER A 165 3.86 7.44 -10.47
CA SER A 165 4.97 6.76 -11.14
C SER A 165 4.55 5.37 -11.63
N VAL A 166 5.34 4.82 -12.54
CA VAL A 166 5.11 3.47 -13.08
C VAL A 166 5.23 2.45 -11.95
N GLU A 167 6.27 2.57 -11.15
CA GLU A 167 6.59 1.76 -9.98
C GLU A 167 5.46 1.79 -8.96
N ALA A 168 5.01 3.00 -8.57
CA ALA A 168 3.90 3.20 -7.65
C ALA A 168 2.59 2.61 -8.20
N THR A 169 2.37 2.70 -9.51
CA THR A 169 1.18 2.14 -10.17
C THR A 169 1.20 0.61 -10.14
N PHE A 170 2.34 -0.03 -10.41
CA PHE A 170 2.44 -1.49 -10.38
C PHE A 170 2.32 -2.06 -8.97
N ILE A 171 2.82 -1.39 -7.92
CA ILE A 171 2.59 -1.88 -6.54
C ILE A 171 1.12 -1.74 -6.13
N GLN A 172 0.44 -0.66 -6.56
CA GLN A 172 -1.00 -0.50 -6.34
C GLN A 172 -1.80 -1.53 -7.14
N ALA A 173 -1.36 -1.87 -8.35
CA ALA A 173 -1.94 -2.94 -9.15
C ALA A 173 -1.77 -4.30 -8.47
N ASN A 174 -0.59 -4.61 -7.93
CA ASN A 174 -0.35 -5.84 -7.17
C ASN A 174 -1.30 -5.95 -5.96
N ALA A 175 -1.49 -4.86 -5.21
CA ALA A 175 -2.45 -4.82 -4.10
C ALA A 175 -3.88 -5.18 -4.55
N VAL A 176 -4.36 -4.56 -5.63
CA VAL A 176 -5.69 -4.84 -6.20
C VAL A 176 -5.78 -6.26 -6.75
N TYR A 177 -4.73 -6.75 -7.41
CA TYR A 177 -4.64 -8.09 -7.97
C TYR A 177 -4.75 -9.17 -6.90
N ILE A 178 -4.12 -8.96 -5.74
CA ILE A 178 -4.28 -9.84 -4.57
C ILE A 178 -5.76 -9.91 -4.20
N GLY A 179 -6.45 -8.77 -4.08
CA GLY A 179 -7.87 -8.70 -3.76
C GLY A 179 -8.77 -9.47 -4.70
N PHE A 180 -8.56 -9.32 -6.01
CA PHE A 180 -9.29 -10.10 -7.01
C PHE A 180 -9.04 -11.60 -6.84
N THR A 181 -7.79 -11.98 -6.61
CA THR A 181 -7.38 -13.39 -6.60
C THR A 181 -7.80 -14.12 -5.33
N VAL A 182 -7.83 -13.45 -4.18
CA VAL A 182 -8.32 -14.01 -2.90
C VAL A 182 -9.83 -13.81 -2.71
N GLY A 183 -10.54 -13.33 -3.74
CA GLY A 183 -12.00 -13.14 -3.70
C GLY A 183 -12.48 -12.02 -2.77
N LYS A 184 -11.60 -11.09 -2.38
CA LYS A 184 -11.92 -9.94 -1.51
C LYS A 184 -12.37 -8.70 -2.30
N LEU A 185 -12.12 -8.68 -3.60
CA LEU A 185 -12.54 -7.62 -4.49
C LEU A 185 -13.33 -8.20 -5.67
N VAL A 186 -14.54 -7.68 -5.89
CA VAL A 186 -15.38 -7.97 -7.05
C VAL A 186 -15.88 -6.64 -7.59
N VAL A 187 -15.91 -6.49 -8.91
CA VAL A 187 -16.35 -5.26 -9.57
C VAL A 187 -17.39 -5.56 -10.63
N SER A 188 -18.25 -4.57 -10.92
CA SER A 188 -19.16 -4.64 -12.05
C SER A 188 -18.38 -4.68 -13.38
N PRO A 189 -18.84 -5.43 -14.40
CA PRO A 189 -18.20 -5.45 -15.72
C PRO A 189 -18.06 -4.08 -16.40
N ASP A 190 -18.90 -3.11 -16.03
CA ASP A 190 -18.98 -1.80 -16.68
C ASP A 190 -17.95 -0.78 -16.19
N VAL A 191 -17.21 -1.07 -15.12
CA VAL A 191 -16.19 -0.15 -14.59
C VAL A 191 -14.82 -0.41 -15.22
N SER A 192 -13.98 0.62 -15.35
CA SER A 192 -12.65 0.46 -15.96
C SER A 192 -11.80 -0.60 -15.26
N LEU A 193 -11.97 -0.78 -13.94
CA LEU A 193 -11.25 -1.82 -13.19
C LEU A 193 -11.57 -3.25 -13.64
N ALA A 194 -12.71 -3.51 -14.29
CA ALA A 194 -13.02 -4.81 -14.89
C ALA A 194 -12.04 -5.18 -16.01
N ARG A 195 -11.37 -4.17 -16.62
CA ARG A 195 -10.31 -4.35 -17.60
C ARG A 195 -8.91 -4.40 -16.95
N PHE A 196 -8.81 -4.91 -15.72
CA PHE A 196 -7.57 -4.97 -14.94
C PHE A 196 -6.33 -5.42 -15.73
N PRO A 197 -6.38 -6.45 -16.61
CA PRO A 197 -5.21 -6.90 -17.37
C PRO A 197 -4.56 -5.82 -18.25
N GLU A 198 -5.27 -4.75 -18.60
CA GLU A 198 -4.74 -3.64 -19.41
C GLU A 198 -3.68 -2.81 -18.66
N VAL A 199 -3.58 -2.94 -17.33
CA VAL A 199 -2.57 -2.22 -16.53
C VAL A 199 -1.14 -2.58 -16.94
N GLN A 200 -0.92 -3.78 -17.52
CA GLN A 200 0.39 -4.20 -18.02
C GLN A 200 0.96 -3.25 -19.09
N TYR A 201 0.09 -2.50 -19.78
CA TYR A 201 0.48 -1.54 -20.81
C TYR A 201 0.67 -0.12 -20.28
N TYR A 202 0.52 0.12 -18.97
CA TYR A 202 0.70 1.44 -18.38
C TYR A 202 2.16 1.93 -18.55
N PRO A 203 2.39 3.22 -18.90
CA PRO A 203 1.44 4.30 -19.13
C PRO A 203 1.10 4.53 -20.62
N ASN A 204 1.29 3.53 -21.48
CA ASN A 204 1.39 3.71 -22.92
C ASN A 204 0.04 3.78 -23.66
N THR A 205 -1.06 3.31 -23.06
CA THR A 205 -2.39 3.34 -23.68
C THR A 205 -3.38 4.15 -22.86
N GLU A 206 -4.36 4.77 -23.51
CA GLU A 206 -5.41 5.53 -22.80
C GLU A 206 -6.21 4.62 -21.86
N VAL A 207 -6.47 3.39 -22.28
CA VAL A 207 -7.11 2.37 -21.45
C VAL A 207 -6.28 2.06 -20.21
N SER A 208 -4.97 1.82 -20.35
CA SER A 208 -4.10 1.52 -19.20
C SER A 208 -4.07 2.68 -18.20
N LYS A 209 -4.14 3.93 -18.66
CA LYS A 209 -4.21 5.12 -17.79
C LYS A 209 -5.54 5.19 -17.03
N GLN A 210 -6.65 4.85 -17.69
CA GLN A 210 -7.98 4.76 -17.06
C GLN A 210 -8.01 3.66 -16.00
N VAL A 211 -7.50 2.47 -16.32
CA VAL A 211 -7.39 1.35 -15.37
C VAL A 211 -6.50 1.73 -14.19
N ALA A 212 -5.35 2.35 -14.42
CA ALA A 212 -4.47 2.84 -13.35
C ALA A 212 -5.15 3.88 -12.46
N ALA A 213 -5.99 4.76 -13.03
CA ALA A 213 -6.77 5.71 -12.25
C ALA A 213 -7.79 5.00 -11.34
N SER A 214 -8.48 3.98 -11.86
CA SER A 214 -9.39 3.15 -11.06
C SER A 214 -8.66 2.38 -9.97
N ILE A 215 -7.50 1.78 -10.26
CA ILE A 215 -6.66 1.10 -9.27
C ILE A 215 -6.32 2.04 -8.11
N ARG A 216 -5.85 3.25 -8.41
CA ARG A 216 -5.51 4.25 -7.37
C ARG A 216 -6.72 4.62 -6.52
N ALA A 217 -7.89 4.81 -7.13
CA ALA A 217 -9.13 5.10 -6.40
C ALA A 217 -9.49 3.94 -5.47
N THR A 218 -9.46 2.72 -5.98
CA THR A 218 -9.78 1.49 -5.23
C THR A 218 -8.83 1.27 -4.05
N VAL A 219 -7.52 1.47 -4.23
CA VAL A 219 -6.51 1.40 -3.16
C VAL A 219 -6.88 2.32 -1.99
N ASN A 220 -7.27 3.57 -2.24
CA ASN A 220 -7.70 4.46 -1.15
C ASN A 220 -8.91 3.93 -0.40
N THR A 221 -9.89 3.37 -1.10
CA THR A 221 -11.11 2.83 -0.50
C THR A 221 -10.81 1.61 0.37
N ILE A 222 -9.98 0.68 -0.14
CA ILE A 222 -9.61 -0.56 0.55
C ILE A 222 -8.84 -0.26 1.82
N PHE A 223 -7.71 0.44 1.67
CA PHE A 223 -6.84 0.72 2.80
C PHE A 223 -7.46 1.74 3.74
N GLY A 224 -8.38 2.58 3.24
CA GLY A 224 -9.24 3.49 4.00
C GLY A 224 -9.87 2.81 5.21
N ILE A 225 -10.31 1.57 5.05
CA ILE A 225 -11.06 0.83 6.06
C ILE A 225 -10.11 -0.04 6.91
N ASP A 226 -9.11 -0.67 6.30
CA ASP A 226 -8.25 -1.65 6.98
C ASP A 226 -7.06 -1.03 7.73
N VAL A 227 -6.42 0.01 7.19
CA VAL A 227 -5.29 0.70 7.85
C VAL A 227 -5.74 1.44 9.12
N ILE A 228 -7.02 1.85 9.18
CA ILE A 228 -7.60 2.46 10.39
C ILE A 228 -7.85 1.41 11.47
N LYS A 229 -8.17 0.17 11.09
CA LYS A 229 -8.47 -0.93 12.04
C LYS A 229 -7.23 -1.51 12.69
N ASP A 230 -6.16 -1.72 11.93
CA ASP A 230 -4.93 -2.37 12.41
C ASP A 230 -3.99 -1.42 13.18
N GLY A 231 -4.31 -0.12 13.21
CA GLY A 231 -3.51 0.92 13.84
C GLY A 231 -2.31 1.35 12.99
N LEU A 232 -1.80 2.57 13.25
CA LEU A 232 -0.71 3.18 12.47
C LEU A 232 0.69 2.87 13.03
N SER A 233 0.86 1.76 13.76
CA SER A 233 2.11 1.47 14.48
C SER A 233 3.29 1.27 13.53
N TRP A 234 3.12 0.46 12.48
CA TRP A 234 4.17 0.20 11.50
C TRP A 234 4.51 1.45 10.66
N PRO A 235 3.57 2.17 10.02
CA PRO A 235 3.90 3.40 9.30
C PRO A 235 4.59 4.46 10.17
N THR A 236 4.15 4.59 11.43
CA THR A 236 4.77 5.52 12.39
C THR A 236 6.20 5.10 12.73
N TYR A 237 6.41 3.82 13.05
CA TYR A 237 7.74 3.27 13.32
C TYR A 237 8.66 3.42 12.10
N PHE A 238 8.17 3.08 10.90
CA PHE A 238 8.93 3.15 9.66
C PHE A 238 9.51 4.55 9.42
N TRP A 239 8.68 5.60 9.54
CA TRP A 239 9.16 6.96 9.32
C TRP A 239 10.02 7.47 10.47
N ASN A 240 9.66 7.21 11.72
CA ASN A 240 10.45 7.67 12.87
C ASN A 240 11.83 7.02 12.90
N HIS A 241 11.90 5.70 12.70
CA HIS A 241 13.17 4.98 12.67
C HIS A 241 13.99 5.33 11.43
N GLY A 242 13.34 5.59 10.29
CA GLY A 242 14.03 6.10 9.10
C GLY A 242 14.82 7.40 9.36
N LEU A 243 14.27 8.31 10.18
CA LEU A 243 14.96 9.55 10.58
C LEU A 243 16.14 9.30 11.53
N GLU A 244 16.16 8.18 12.25
CA GLU A 244 17.27 7.77 13.12
C GLU A 244 18.41 7.13 12.32
N LEU A 245 18.07 6.39 11.25
CA LEU A 245 19.03 5.70 10.37
C LEU A 245 19.91 6.69 9.60
N GLU A 246 19.32 7.77 9.10
CA GLU A 246 20.05 8.85 8.42
C GLU A 246 19.43 10.19 8.80
N LYS A 247 20.22 11.05 9.45
CA LYS A 247 19.75 12.38 9.81
C LYS A 247 19.52 13.19 8.54
N CYS A 248 18.37 13.85 8.45
CA CYS A 248 18.14 14.86 7.41
C CYS A 248 19.21 15.94 7.48
N ASN A 249 20.07 16.01 6.47
CA ASN A 249 20.95 17.15 6.26
C ASN A 249 20.15 18.25 5.55
N PHE A 250 19.95 19.37 6.24
CA PHE A 250 19.38 20.59 5.68
C PHE A 250 20.52 21.54 5.32
N ASP A 251 21.36 21.13 4.37
CA ASP A 251 22.37 22.01 3.76
C ASP A 251 21.80 22.70 2.52
#